data_AF-A0A9X1H6U4-F1
#
_entry.id   AF-A0A9X1H6U4-F1
#
_cell.length_a   1.000
_cell.length_b   1.000
_cell.length_c   1.000
_cell.angle_alpha   90.00
_cell.angle_beta   90.00
_cell.angle_gamma   90.00
#
_symmetry.space_group_name_H-M   'P 1'
#
loop_
_entity.id
_entity.type
_entity.pdbx_description
1 polymer ?
#
loop_
_entity_poly.entity_id
_entity_poly.type
_entity_poly.pdbx_seq_one_letter_code
_entity_poly.pdbx_strand_id
1 'polypeptide(L)'
;MKGLELEVNDYLQHEIPAYYHGYHKGWNNTEVGYINTLKNDQGTFNNNQKDFGYTLSGAQDALYKALEKDLPNIAKSCTNKLTICVVPRSKCNASYKSSQLLFIDTIKKYVLNNKTLFNDGTDYILRIKDTPTTHTTQDYNSVKVGITKSTCNISNKIAGTDVLLIDDIYTKHVNIDEDAIQAIYDSGANKVIFYALGNTL
;
A
#
# COMPACT_ATOMS: atom_id res chain seq x y z
N MET A 1 -14.75 4.73 0.12
CA MET A 1 -13.61 5.47 0.68
C MET A 1 -14.07 6.64 1.53
N LYS A 2 -13.24 7.00 2.52
CA LYS A 2 -13.35 8.17 3.39
C LYS A 2 -12.10 9.05 3.15
N GLY A 3 -12.19 10.36 3.39
CA GLY A 3 -11.03 11.26 3.31
C GLY A 3 -10.04 10.98 4.44
N LEU A 4 -8.75 11.06 4.13
CA LEU A 4 -7.64 10.93 5.07
C LEU A 4 -6.85 12.24 5.09
N GLU A 5 -6.43 12.66 6.28
CA GLU A 5 -5.52 13.79 6.44
C GLU A 5 -4.10 13.25 6.70
N LEU A 6 -3.17 13.62 5.83
CA LEU A 6 -1.74 13.44 6.00
C LEU A 6 -1.13 14.79 6.39
N GLU A 7 -0.32 14.80 7.44
CA GLU A 7 0.32 16.02 7.92
C GLU A 7 1.66 16.21 7.21
N VAL A 8 1.89 17.42 6.65
CA VAL A 8 3.22 17.81 6.16
C VAL A 8 4.19 17.82 7.33
N ASN A 9 5.34 17.18 7.13
CA ASN A 9 6.39 17.03 8.14
C ASN A 9 7.75 16.77 7.45
N ASP A 10 8.76 16.36 8.22
CA ASP A 10 10.11 16.11 7.68
C ASP A 10 10.17 14.99 6.63
N TYR A 11 9.16 14.12 6.57
CA TYR A 11 9.06 12.98 5.64
C TYR A 11 8.23 13.31 4.40
N LEU A 12 7.22 14.18 4.52
CA LEU A 12 6.35 14.59 3.42
C LEU A 12 6.27 16.11 3.34
N GLN A 13 6.76 16.67 2.24
CA GLN A 13 6.84 18.12 2.02
C GLN A 13 5.67 18.68 1.20
N HIS A 14 4.69 17.83 0.88
CA HIS A 14 3.56 18.16 0.00
C HIS A 14 2.22 17.85 0.68
N GLU A 15 1.28 18.78 0.59
CA GLU A 15 -0.12 18.46 0.84
C GLU A 15 -0.65 17.62 -0.32
N ILE A 16 -1.22 16.45 -0.01
CA ILE A 16 -1.76 15.54 -1.02
C ILE A 16 -3.19 15.08 -0.71
N PRO A 17 -3.99 14.74 -1.73
CA PRO A 17 -5.24 14.02 -1.51
C PRO A 17 -4.94 12.61 -0.98
N ALA A 18 -5.62 12.23 0.09
CA ALA A 18 -5.49 10.91 0.68
C ALA A 18 -6.85 10.34 1.08
N TYR A 19 -6.97 9.01 1.00
CA TYR A 19 -8.21 8.31 1.27
C TYR A 19 -7.96 6.97 1.97
N TYR A 20 -8.99 6.44 2.62
CA TYR A 20 -8.96 5.06 3.11
C TYR A 20 -10.28 4.33 2.94
N HIS A 21 -10.25 2.99 2.92
CA HIS A 21 -11.46 2.17 2.78
C HIS A 21 -12.23 2.05 4.10
N GLY A 22 -11.57 1.51 5.13
CA GLY A 22 -12.20 1.15 6.40
C GLY A 22 -11.26 1.32 7.60
N TYR A 23 -11.83 1.27 8.79
CA TYR A 23 -11.06 1.40 10.02
C TYR A 23 -10.34 0.10 10.40
N HIS A 24 -9.09 0.22 10.84
CA HIS A 24 -8.30 -0.86 11.42
C HIS A 24 -8.01 -0.54 12.90
N LYS A 25 -8.88 -0.95 13.82
CA LYS A 25 -8.72 -0.68 15.27
C LYS A 25 -7.83 -1.70 15.97
N GLY A 26 -7.46 -2.77 15.26
CA GLY A 26 -6.62 -3.85 15.76
C GLY A 26 -6.96 -5.18 15.09
N TRP A 27 -6.17 -6.21 15.42
CA TRP A 27 -6.22 -7.52 14.77
C TRP A 27 -7.60 -8.20 14.79
N ASN A 28 -8.35 -8.03 15.89
CA ASN A 28 -9.66 -8.63 16.10
C ASN A 28 -10.84 -7.64 15.90
N ASN A 29 -10.55 -6.38 15.55
CA ASN A 29 -11.56 -5.33 15.43
C ASN A 29 -11.19 -4.41 14.26
N THR A 30 -11.60 -4.82 13.06
CA THR A 30 -11.23 -4.14 11.82
C THR A 30 -12.30 -4.36 10.76
N GLU A 31 -12.66 -3.31 10.04
CA GLU A 31 -13.53 -3.37 8.85
C GLU A 31 -12.79 -4.02 7.67
N VAL A 32 -11.47 -4.16 7.77
CA VAL A 32 -10.56 -4.65 6.74
C VAL A 32 -9.76 -5.87 7.19
N GLY A 33 -10.41 -6.80 7.91
CA GLY A 33 -9.79 -8.01 8.46
C GLY A 33 -9.12 -8.91 7.41
N TYR A 34 -9.58 -8.86 6.16
CA TYR A 34 -8.98 -9.57 5.03
C TYR A 34 -7.51 -9.20 4.81
N ILE A 35 -7.07 -8.00 5.19
CA ILE A 35 -5.66 -7.60 5.11
C ILE A 35 -4.80 -8.52 5.98
N ASN A 36 -5.24 -8.81 7.22
CA ASN A 36 -4.48 -9.64 8.16
C ASN A 36 -4.29 -11.07 7.60
N THR A 37 -5.34 -11.61 6.96
CA THR A 37 -5.27 -12.88 6.23
C THR A 37 -4.27 -12.81 5.07
N LEU A 38 -4.25 -11.71 4.30
CA LEU A 38 -3.35 -11.55 3.16
C LEU A 38 -1.88 -11.31 3.56
N LYS A 39 -1.61 -10.74 4.74
CA LYS A 39 -0.24 -10.57 5.25
C LYS A 39 0.49 -11.90 5.35
N ASN A 40 -0.22 -12.93 5.84
CA ASN A 40 0.26 -14.31 5.94
C ASN A 40 1.73 -14.38 6.40
N ASP A 41 2.08 -13.69 7.49
CA ASP A 41 3.47 -13.39 7.86
C ASP A 41 4.34 -14.64 8.02
N GLN A 42 3.73 -15.76 8.44
CA GLN A 42 4.39 -17.06 8.60
C GLN A 42 4.29 -17.95 7.36
N GLY A 43 3.52 -17.56 6.34
CA GLY A 43 3.34 -18.31 5.10
C GLY A 43 2.61 -19.64 5.28
N THR A 44 1.83 -19.79 6.36
CA THR A 44 1.14 -21.04 6.74
C THR A 44 -0.35 -21.03 6.40
N PHE A 45 -0.94 -19.85 6.15
CA PHE A 45 -2.36 -19.75 5.83
C PHE A 45 -2.65 -20.38 4.47
N ASN A 46 -3.85 -20.94 4.33
CA ASN A 46 -4.31 -21.62 3.13
C ASN A 46 -5.85 -21.55 3.02
N ASN A 47 -6.42 -22.15 1.97
CA ASN A 47 -7.87 -22.07 1.72
C ASN A 47 -8.73 -23.09 2.48
N ASN A 48 -8.13 -23.98 3.27
CA ASN A 48 -8.88 -25.00 4.02
C ASN A 48 -9.39 -24.47 5.37
N GLN A 49 -8.94 -23.30 5.80
CA GLN A 49 -9.33 -22.67 7.05
C GLN A 49 -9.54 -21.16 6.87
N LYS A 50 -10.21 -20.54 7.84
CA LYS A 50 -10.42 -19.10 7.88
C LYS A 50 -9.50 -18.47 8.92
N ASP A 51 -8.47 -17.78 8.45
CA ASP A 51 -7.57 -16.98 9.28
C ASP A 51 -8.11 -15.54 9.32
N PHE A 52 -8.32 -14.97 10.51
CA PHE A 52 -8.98 -13.66 10.69
C PHE A 52 -10.36 -13.55 10.01
N GLY A 53 -11.08 -14.68 9.91
CA GLY A 53 -12.42 -14.74 9.31
C GLY A 53 -12.46 -14.99 7.80
N TYR A 54 -11.30 -15.08 7.12
CA TYR A 54 -11.22 -15.27 5.68
C TYR A 54 -10.31 -16.45 5.30
N THR A 55 -10.65 -17.16 4.23
CA THR A 55 -9.65 -17.95 3.48
C THR A 55 -8.75 -16.99 2.70
N LEU A 56 -7.60 -17.44 2.20
CA LEU A 56 -6.76 -16.60 1.32
C LEU A 56 -7.56 -16.10 0.11
N SER A 57 -8.31 -16.98 -0.58
CA SER A 57 -9.15 -16.61 -1.72
C SER A 57 -10.24 -15.61 -1.35
N GLY A 58 -10.94 -15.83 -0.22
CA GLY A 58 -11.97 -14.93 0.26
C GLY A 58 -11.41 -13.55 0.64
N ALA A 59 -10.17 -13.51 1.14
CA ALA A 59 -9.49 -12.26 1.44
C ALA A 59 -9.08 -11.50 0.17
N GLN A 60 -8.60 -12.20 -0.87
CA GLN A 60 -8.33 -11.60 -2.18
C GLN A 60 -9.61 -11.03 -2.82
N ASP A 61 -10.72 -11.76 -2.76
CA ASP A 61 -12.01 -11.30 -3.27
C ASP A 61 -12.52 -10.06 -2.52
N ALA A 62 -12.33 -10.01 -1.20
CA ALA A 62 -12.69 -8.85 -0.38
C ALA A 62 -11.85 -7.63 -0.74
N LEU A 63 -10.53 -7.78 -0.88
CA LEU A 63 -9.64 -6.73 -1.35
C LEU A 63 -10.04 -6.24 -2.74
N TYR A 64 -10.25 -7.16 -3.70
CA TYR A 64 -10.64 -6.81 -5.06
C TYR A 64 -11.93 -5.97 -5.09
N LYS A 65 -12.95 -6.37 -4.31
CA LYS A 65 -14.21 -5.61 -4.17
C LYS A 65 -14.00 -4.22 -3.56
N ALA A 66 -13.10 -4.08 -2.60
CA ALA A 66 -12.75 -2.78 -2.04
C ALA A 66 -12.12 -1.87 -3.11
N LEU A 67 -11.22 -2.40 -3.93
CA LEU A 67 -10.61 -1.67 -5.05
C LEU A 67 -11.65 -1.27 -6.11
N GLU A 68 -12.54 -2.19 -6.50
CA GLU A 68 -13.64 -1.92 -7.43
C GLU A 68 -14.59 -0.83 -6.95
N LYS A 69 -14.87 -0.81 -5.65
CA LYS A 69 -15.74 0.20 -5.05
C LYS A 69 -15.10 1.58 -5.03
N ASP A 70 -13.82 1.67 -4.69
CA ASP A 70 -13.20 2.94 -4.30
C ASP A 70 -12.35 3.57 -5.41
N LEU A 71 -11.47 2.81 -6.07
CA LEU A 71 -10.48 3.39 -6.99
C LEU A 71 -11.10 4.11 -8.21
N PRO A 72 -12.21 3.63 -8.82
CA PRO A 72 -12.84 4.36 -9.92
C PRO A 72 -13.33 5.75 -9.52
N ASN A 73 -13.67 5.98 -8.24
CA ASN A 73 -14.09 7.29 -7.77
C ASN A 73 -12.91 8.26 -7.61
N ILE A 74 -11.73 7.76 -7.24
CA ILE A 74 -10.48 8.54 -7.24
C ILE A 74 -10.08 8.88 -8.68
N ALA A 75 -10.16 7.91 -9.60
CA ALA A 75 -9.81 8.15 -11.00
C ALA A 75 -10.70 9.21 -11.66
N LYS A 76 -12.01 9.23 -11.35
CA LYS A 76 -12.96 10.22 -11.89
C LYS A 76 -12.64 11.67 -11.52
N SER A 77 -11.94 11.92 -10.41
CA SER A 77 -11.53 13.28 -10.01
C SER A 77 -10.20 13.71 -10.63
N CYS A 78 -9.60 12.87 -11.48
CA CYS A 78 -8.30 13.11 -12.11
C CYS A 78 -8.45 13.31 -13.61
N THR A 79 -7.66 14.23 -14.18
CA THR A 79 -7.62 14.46 -15.63
C THR A 79 -6.77 13.41 -16.33
N ASN A 80 -5.65 13.03 -15.73
CA ASN A 80 -4.74 12.03 -16.27
C ASN A 80 -5.05 10.64 -15.73
N LYS A 81 -4.67 9.64 -16.52
CA LYS A 81 -4.73 8.24 -16.12
C LYS A 81 -3.70 7.97 -15.01
N LEU A 82 -4.17 7.40 -13.90
CA LEU A 82 -3.32 7.15 -12.73
C LEU A 82 -2.47 5.89 -12.91
N THR A 83 -1.22 5.95 -12.48
CA THR A 83 -0.32 4.80 -12.35
C THR A 83 -0.41 4.24 -10.95
N ILE A 84 -0.76 2.96 -10.82
CA ILE A 84 -0.97 2.31 -9.53
C ILE A 84 0.37 1.78 -9.02
N CYS A 85 0.85 2.36 -7.92
CA CYS A 85 2.03 1.90 -7.20
C CYS A 85 1.61 1.32 -5.85
N VAL A 86 2.43 0.44 -5.28
CA VAL A 86 2.16 -0.20 -3.98
C VAL A 86 3.35 0.01 -3.06
N VAL A 87 3.09 0.37 -1.80
CA VAL A 87 4.14 0.43 -0.78
C VAL A 87 4.67 -0.99 -0.55
N PRO A 88 5.98 -1.25 -0.71
CA PRO A 88 6.50 -2.59 -0.57
C PRO A 88 6.62 -2.97 0.92
N ARG A 89 6.42 -4.25 1.18
CA ARG A 89 6.55 -4.87 2.50
C ARG A 89 7.94 -4.63 3.09
N SER A 90 8.06 -4.88 4.40
CA SER A 90 9.25 -4.51 5.17
C SER A 90 10.51 -5.29 4.78
N LYS A 91 10.38 -6.55 4.35
CA LYS A 91 11.52 -7.37 3.91
C LYS A 91 11.70 -7.30 2.40
N CYS A 92 12.89 -7.64 1.92
CA CYS A 92 13.18 -7.78 0.51
C CYS A 92 12.17 -8.73 -0.17
N ASN A 93 11.66 -8.35 -1.35
CA ASN A 93 10.60 -9.10 -2.03
C ASN A 93 10.97 -10.57 -2.28
N ALA A 94 12.26 -10.85 -2.52
CA ALA A 94 12.78 -12.21 -2.75
C ALA A 94 12.68 -13.13 -1.52
N SER A 95 12.41 -12.59 -0.32
CA SER A 95 12.26 -13.37 0.92
C SER A 95 10.86 -13.94 1.12
N TYR A 96 9.85 -13.49 0.36
CA TYR A 96 8.46 -13.89 0.52
C TYR A 96 8.07 -15.05 -0.41
N LYS A 97 7.23 -15.95 0.10
CA LYS A 97 6.54 -16.94 -0.73
C LYS A 97 5.41 -16.27 -1.51
N SER A 98 4.99 -16.86 -2.63
CA SER A 98 3.85 -16.37 -3.41
C SER A 98 2.57 -16.21 -2.59
N SER A 99 2.30 -17.12 -1.64
CA SER A 99 1.15 -17.04 -0.72
C SER A 99 1.21 -15.86 0.25
N GLN A 100 2.34 -15.15 0.35
CA GLN A 100 2.55 -13.95 1.17
C GLN A 100 2.53 -12.67 0.32
N LEU A 101 2.48 -12.79 -1.01
CA LEU A 101 2.42 -11.68 -1.97
C LEU A 101 1.01 -11.48 -2.54
N LEU A 102 0.01 -12.16 -1.98
CA LEU A 102 -1.36 -12.11 -2.48
C LEU A 102 -2.00 -10.71 -2.43
N PHE A 103 -1.54 -9.82 -1.55
CA PHE A 103 -1.97 -8.42 -1.53
C PHE A 103 -1.61 -7.70 -2.84
N ILE A 104 -0.31 -7.66 -3.19
CA ILE A 104 0.18 -7.03 -4.42
C ILE A 104 -0.31 -7.76 -5.67
N ASP A 105 -0.39 -9.10 -5.64
CA ASP A 105 -0.93 -9.88 -6.76
C ASP A 105 -2.40 -9.55 -7.04
N THR A 106 -3.19 -9.30 -6.00
CA THR A 106 -4.61 -8.92 -6.15
C THR A 106 -4.76 -7.52 -6.70
N ILE A 107 -3.93 -6.56 -6.25
CA ILE A 107 -3.89 -5.20 -6.82
C ILE A 107 -3.48 -5.29 -8.28
N LYS A 108 -2.42 -6.03 -8.61
CA LYS A 108 -1.98 -6.21 -10.00
C LYS A 108 -3.08 -6.81 -10.88
N LYS A 109 -3.76 -7.85 -10.42
CA LYS A 109 -4.92 -8.43 -11.11
C LYS A 109 -6.01 -7.38 -11.36
N TYR A 110 -6.34 -6.58 -10.35
CA TYR A 110 -7.32 -5.49 -10.49
C TYR A 110 -6.90 -4.48 -11.56
N VAL A 111 -5.65 -4.01 -11.54
CA VAL A 111 -5.15 -3.03 -12.52
C VAL A 111 -5.14 -3.60 -13.93
N LEU A 112 -4.71 -4.87 -14.09
CA LEU A 112 -4.71 -5.53 -15.40
C LEU A 112 -6.12 -5.73 -15.97
N ASN A 113 -7.13 -5.89 -15.12
CA ASN A 113 -8.54 -5.94 -15.53
C ASN A 113 -9.14 -4.55 -15.79
N ASN A 114 -8.53 -3.49 -15.28
CA ASN A 114 -9.01 -2.10 -15.38
C ASN A 114 -8.01 -1.20 -16.14
N LYS A 115 -7.32 -1.76 -17.15
CA LYS A 115 -6.29 -1.06 -17.96
C LYS A 115 -6.79 0.17 -18.71
N THR A 116 -8.10 0.35 -18.88
CA THR A 116 -8.66 1.57 -19.45
C THR A 116 -8.59 2.74 -18.47
N LEU A 117 -8.67 2.47 -17.16
CA LEU A 117 -8.66 3.47 -16.09
C LEU A 117 -7.28 3.66 -15.46
N PHE A 118 -6.45 2.61 -15.43
CA PHE A 118 -5.17 2.63 -14.68
C PHE A 118 -3.99 2.11 -15.51
N ASN A 119 -2.79 2.62 -15.20
CA ASN A 119 -1.53 2.04 -15.62
C ASN A 119 -0.99 1.12 -14.52
N ASP A 120 -0.35 0.02 -14.92
CA ASP A 120 0.31 -0.89 -13.99
C ASP A 120 1.71 -0.37 -13.64
N GLY A 121 1.86 0.06 -12.40
CA GLY A 121 3.14 0.38 -11.76
C GLY A 121 3.36 -0.45 -10.49
N THR A 122 2.68 -1.59 -10.35
CA THR A 122 2.70 -2.39 -9.11
C THR A 122 4.10 -2.88 -8.75
N ASP A 123 5.00 -2.97 -9.74
CA ASP A 123 6.41 -3.35 -9.58
C ASP A 123 7.38 -2.15 -9.65
N TYR A 124 6.89 -0.91 -9.56
CA TYR A 124 7.76 0.29 -9.68
C TYR A 124 8.51 0.61 -8.39
N ILE A 125 8.07 0.09 -7.25
CA ILE A 125 8.73 0.27 -5.96
C ILE A 125 9.00 -1.11 -5.38
N LEU A 126 10.27 -1.53 -5.38
CA LEU A 126 10.66 -2.87 -4.96
C LEU A 126 11.63 -2.79 -3.78
N ARG A 127 11.29 -3.43 -2.66
CA ARG A 127 12.19 -3.51 -1.50
C ARG A 127 13.39 -4.40 -1.85
N ILE A 128 14.59 -3.83 -1.79
CA ILE A 128 15.87 -4.54 -2.02
C ILE A 128 16.65 -4.78 -0.73
N LYS A 129 16.31 -4.06 0.34
CA LYS A 129 16.93 -4.19 1.67
C LYS A 129 15.85 -4.16 2.74
N ASP A 130 15.97 -5.02 3.75
CA ASP A 130 15.03 -5.08 4.85
C ASP A 130 14.97 -3.75 5.62
N THR A 131 13.78 -3.41 6.07
CA THR A 131 13.51 -2.29 6.97
C THR A 131 13.18 -2.82 8.36
N PRO A 132 13.49 -2.05 9.43
CA PRO A 132 13.03 -2.38 10.77
C PRO A 132 11.52 -2.59 10.79
N THR A 133 11.07 -3.66 11.46
CA THR A 133 9.65 -3.83 11.76
C THR A 133 9.43 -3.45 13.21
N THR A 134 8.37 -2.69 13.46
CA THR A 134 7.93 -2.30 14.81
C THR A 134 7.72 -3.52 15.71
N HIS A 135 7.35 -4.67 15.13
CA HIS A 135 7.24 -5.95 15.83
C HIS A 135 8.54 -6.50 16.42
N THR A 136 9.69 -6.17 15.81
CA THR A 136 10.99 -6.74 16.22
C THR A 136 11.81 -5.77 17.05
N THR A 137 11.67 -4.45 16.79
CA THR A 137 12.50 -3.45 17.46
C THR A 137 11.79 -2.72 18.59
N GLN A 138 10.44 -2.69 18.60
CA GLN A 138 9.62 -1.78 19.44
C GLN A 138 10.07 -0.31 19.39
N ASP A 139 10.92 0.05 18.42
CA ASP A 139 11.54 1.36 18.30
C ASP A 139 11.02 2.05 17.05
N TYR A 140 9.96 2.84 17.25
CA TYR A 140 9.36 3.67 16.23
C TYR A 140 10.33 4.77 15.73
N ASN A 141 11.43 5.06 16.45
CA ASN A 141 12.46 6.01 16.00
C ASN A 141 13.42 5.41 14.95
N SER A 142 13.26 4.13 14.61
CA SER A 142 14.07 3.47 13.59
C SER A 142 13.67 3.84 12.16
N VAL A 143 12.46 4.40 11.97
CA VAL A 143 12.06 4.99 10.68
C VAL A 143 12.75 6.34 10.57
N LYS A 144 13.57 6.50 9.53
CA LYS A 144 14.32 7.73 9.25
C LYS A 144 13.89 8.27 7.90
N VAL A 145 13.90 9.60 7.76
CA VAL A 145 13.68 10.27 6.48
C VAL A 145 14.63 9.68 5.43
N GLY A 146 14.09 9.34 4.26
CA GLY A 146 14.77 8.67 3.17
C GLY A 146 14.83 7.14 3.28
N ILE A 147 14.07 6.51 4.17
CA ILE A 147 14.09 5.03 4.31
C ILE A 147 13.66 4.34 3.02
N THR A 148 12.66 4.85 2.31
CA THR A 148 12.17 4.27 1.05
C THR A 148 13.26 4.34 -0.01
N LYS A 149 13.87 5.50 -0.24
CA LYS A 149 14.97 5.63 -1.22
C LYS A 149 16.19 4.78 -0.87
N SER A 150 16.50 4.62 0.41
CA SER A 150 17.70 3.88 0.85
C SER A 150 17.52 2.36 0.85
N THR A 151 16.28 1.87 0.72
CA THR A 151 15.97 0.43 0.82
C THR A 151 15.11 -0.12 -0.31
N CYS A 152 14.61 0.74 -1.20
CA CYS A 152 13.87 0.35 -2.39
C CYS A 152 14.62 0.72 -3.68
N ASN A 153 14.43 -0.11 -4.70
CA ASN A 153 14.64 0.29 -6.08
C ASN A 153 13.35 0.95 -6.59
N ILE A 154 13.46 2.19 -7.09
CA ILE A 154 12.35 2.98 -7.61
C ILE A 154 12.52 3.14 -9.12
N SER A 155 11.50 2.71 -9.87
CA SER A 155 11.50 2.73 -11.34
C SER A 155 11.55 4.16 -11.88
N ASN A 156 12.42 4.40 -12.87
CA ASN A 156 12.46 5.66 -13.62
C ASN A 156 11.18 5.96 -14.41
N LYS A 157 10.29 4.96 -14.58
CA LYS A 157 8.97 5.11 -15.22
C LYS A 157 7.96 5.89 -14.37
N ILE A 158 8.30 6.22 -13.12
CA ILE A 158 7.48 7.12 -12.28
C ILE A 158 7.52 8.56 -12.81
N ALA A 159 8.65 8.97 -13.39
CA ALA A 159 8.85 10.34 -13.84
C ALA A 159 7.78 10.77 -14.85
N GLY A 160 7.15 11.92 -14.59
CA GLY A 160 6.10 12.48 -15.44
C GLY A 160 4.74 11.79 -15.32
N THR A 161 4.53 10.93 -14.32
CA THR A 161 3.24 10.24 -14.10
C THR A 161 2.46 10.80 -12.92
N ASP A 162 1.14 10.65 -12.97
CA ASP A 162 0.25 10.86 -11.81
C ASP A 162 0.09 9.50 -11.11
N VAL A 163 0.49 9.41 -9.85
CA VAL A 163 0.56 8.15 -9.10
C VAL A 163 -0.58 8.04 -8.10
N LEU A 164 -1.20 6.87 -8.04
CA LEU A 164 -2.04 6.44 -6.92
C LEU A 164 -1.25 5.38 -6.14
N LEU A 165 -0.73 5.78 -4.98
CA LEU A 165 0.03 4.92 -4.09
C LEU A 165 -0.93 4.19 -3.14
N ILE A 166 -0.83 2.86 -3.11
CA ILE A 166 -1.64 2.00 -2.26
C ILE A 166 -0.79 1.39 -1.15
N ASP A 167 -1.26 1.49 0.09
CA ASP A 167 -0.72 0.71 1.21
C ASP A 167 -1.80 -0.14 1.90
N ASP A 168 -1.37 -1.13 2.67
CA ASP A 168 -2.26 -1.97 3.45
C ASP A 168 -2.94 -1.18 4.58
N ILE A 169 -2.18 -0.50 5.44
CA ILE A 169 -2.70 0.17 6.63
C ILE A 169 -1.88 1.43 6.91
N TYR A 170 -2.54 2.57 6.80
CA TYR A 170 -1.97 3.82 7.29
C TYR A 170 -2.03 3.89 8.81
N THR A 171 -0.88 4.24 9.41
CA THR A 171 -0.75 4.49 10.85
C THR A 171 -0.10 5.85 11.08
N LYS A 172 -0.85 6.76 11.72
CA LYS A 172 -0.37 8.13 11.98
C LYS A 172 0.95 8.12 12.76
N HIS A 173 1.85 9.03 12.41
CA HIS A 173 3.17 9.25 13.04
C HIS A 173 4.21 8.14 12.83
N VAL A 174 3.90 7.06 12.09
CA VAL A 174 4.91 6.05 11.69
C VAL A 174 5.77 6.56 10.52
N ASN A 175 5.21 7.43 9.67
CA ASN A 175 5.90 8.12 8.58
C ASN A 175 6.46 7.24 7.45
N ILE A 176 6.04 5.98 7.34
CA ILE A 176 6.44 5.10 6.23
C ILE A 176 5.73 5.51 4.93
N ASP A 177 4.44 5.82 5.01
CA ASP A 177 3.65 6.23 3.85
C ASP A 177 4.07 7.62 3.37
N GLU A 178 4.26 8.55 4.30
CA GLU A 178 4.78 9.89 4.06
C GLU A 178 6.14 9.84 3.34
N ASP A 179 7.07 9.03 3.84
CA ASP A 179 8.39 8.84 3.22
C ASP A 179 8.29 8.23 1.81
N ALA A 180 7.38 7.26 1.62
CA ALA A 180 7.15 6.63 0.32
C ALA A 180 6.55 7.63 -0.68
N ILE A 181 5.59 8.46 -0.26
CA ILE A 181 5.01 9.53 -1.07
C ILE A 181 6.10 10.51 -1.51
N GLN A 182 6.96 10.95 -0.58
CA GLN A 182 8.05 11.87 -0.91
C GLN A 182 9.06 11.25 -1.85
N ALA A 183 9.42 9.97 -1.67
CA ALA A 183 10.32 9.27 -2.57
C ALA A 183 9.79 9.17 -4.02
N ILE A 184 8.47 9.10 -4.19
CA ILE A 184 7.80 9.11 -5.50
C ILE A 184 7.86 10.51 -6.12
N TYR A 185 7.60 11.58 -5.36
CA TYR A 185 7.79 12.96 -5.83
C TYR A 185 9.23 13.23 -6.25
N ASP A 186 10.18 12.80 -5.43
CA ASP A 186 11.60 12.97 -5.70
C ASP A 186 12.10 12.16 -6.91
N SER A 187 11.31 11.16 -7.32
CA SER A 187 11.52 10.38 -8.55
C SER A 187 10.82 11.01 -9.77
N GLY A 188 10.27 12.21 -9.61
CA GLY A 188 9.72 13.05 -10.69
C GLY A 188 8.25 12.80 -11.01
N ALA A 189 7.46 12.22 -10.11
CA ALA A 189 6.01 12.15 -10.29
C ALA A 189 5.40 13.56 -10.35
N ASN A 190 4.40 13.76 -11.22
CA ASN A 190 3.69 15.04 -11.32
C ASN A 190 2.75 15.26 -10.13
N LYS A 191 2.12 14.18 -9.68
CA LYS A 191 1.10 14.17 -8.62
C LYS A 191 1.13 12.82 -7.93
N VAL A 192 0.93 12.83 -6.61
CA VAL A 192 0.69 11.62 -5.82
C VAL A 192 -0.65 11.74 -5.11
N ILE A 193 -1.43 10.67 -5.15
CA ILE A 193 -2.64 10.46 -4.33
C ILE A 193 -2.37 9.22 -3.50
N PHE A 194 -2.73 9.26 -2.21
CA PHE A 194 -2.55 8.13 -1.32
C PHE A 194 -3.87 7.42 -1.03
N TYR A 195 -3.84 6.10 -0.97
CA TYR A 195 -4.98 5.28 -0.60
C TYR A 195 -4.54 4.11 0.29
N ALA A 196 -5.08 4.03 1.49
CA ALA A 196 -4.89 2.89 2.38
C ALA A 196 -6.16 2.03 2.46
N LEU A 197 -6.01 0.72 2.60
CA LEU A 197 -7.19 -0.11 2.88
C LEU A 197 -7.65 0.10 4.34
N GLY A 198 -6.70 0.05 5.28
CA GLY A 198 -6.95 0.36 6.69
C GLY A 198 -6.46 1.74 7.09
N ASN A 199 -7.19 2.40 7.98
CA ASN A 199 -6.70 3.53 8.77
C ASN A 199 -6.80 3.20 10.26
N THR A 200 -5.71 3.34 11.00
CA THR A 200 -5.73 3.24 12.46
C THR A 200 -6.37 4.49 13.07
N LEU A 201 -7.10 4.32 14.18
CA LEU A 201 -7.61 5.44 14.98
C LEU A 201 -6.60 5.90 16.01
#